data_AF-W7Y211-F1
#
_entry.id   AF-W7Y211-F1
#
_cell.length_a   1.000
_cell.length_b   1.000
_cell.length_c   1.000
_cell.angle_alpha   90.00
_cell.angle_beta   90.00
_cell.angle_gamma   90.00
#
_symmetry.space_group_name_H-M   'P 1'
#
loop_
_entity.id
_entity.type
_entity.pdbx_description
1 polymer ?
#
loop_
_entity_poly.entity_id
_entity_poly.type
_entity_poly.pdbx_seq_one_letter_code
_entity_poly.pdbx_strand_id
1 'polypeptide(L)'
;MSNLDILIMGEKATQAFDLLLKNGAQVSGEGAAAHDLKTGHHLPPLLFQGVLIELHTSLFPLDMNHQIPNSFIEPRLIQYDQVSTLPPMLNFCYLCLHAYSTMRRGGIRLSWFLDLVLLSRSDYFQKDETSLSALLQQLKIEKPVMDIIHRAEFLFDYRFPFVPAELRSTMSPDEISDFIHFIHSSGQQDTRYSYAIAFERLKNTKGFINKIRFIKSVIMRGGHTDLASIMRRLGTLSIRSLKMLFFRSK
;
A
#
# COMPACT_ATOMS: atom_id res chain seq x y z
N MET A 1 -13.29 10.75 5.26
CA MET A 1 -11.87 10.86 4.82
C MET A 1 -11.21 11.96 5.64
N SER A 2 -10.00 11.73 6.16
CA SER A 2 -9.25 12.71 6.97
C SER A 2 -8.18 13.45 6.15
N ASN A 3 -7.88 12.97 4.95
CA ASN A 3 -6.87 13.45 4.02
C ASN A 3 -7.37 13.34 2.57
N LEU A 4 -6.75 14.09 1.67
CA LEU A 4 -6.98 14.12 0.23
C LEU A 4 -5.73 13.60 -0.49
N ASP A 5 -5.84 12.44 -1.14
CA ASP A 5 -4.77 11.85 -1.93
C ASP A 5 -4.87 12.30 -3.38
N ILE A 6 -3.80 12.91 -3.91
CA ILE A 6 -3.73 13.38 -5.30
C ILE A 6 -2.54 12.73 -5.99
N LEU A 7 -2.80 11.97 -7.07
CA LEU A 7 -1.75 11.40 -7.90
C LEU A 7 -1.34 12.40 -8.98
N ILE A 8 -0.07 12.84 -8.94
CA ILE A 8 0.53 13.74 -9.94
C ILE A 8 1.81 13.10 -10.45
N MET A 9 1.83 12.74 -11.74
CA MET A 9 2.93 11.98 -12.32
C MET A 9 4.07 12.89 -12.78
N GLY A 10 5.30 12.40 -12.62
CA GLY A 10 6.51 13.02 -13.15
C GLY A 10 6.85 14.37 -12.51
N GLU A 11 7.48 15.25 -13.29
CA GLU A 11 7.98 16.56 -12.83
C GLU A 11 6.86 17.53 -12.45
N LYS A 12 5.62 17.26 -12.89
CA LYS A 12 4.45 18.07 -12.56
C LYS A 12 4.10 18.02 -11.07
N ALA A 13 4.53 16.98 -10.34
CA ALA A 13 4.28 16.87 -8.91
C ALA A 13 4.89 18.04 -8.13
N THR A 14 6.14 18.38 -8.43
CA THR A 14 6.84 19.51 -7.79
C THR A 14 6.15 20.84 -8.13
N GLN A 15 5.73 21.02 -9.38
CA GLN A 15 5.00 22.23 -9.80
C GLN A 15 3.67 22.38 -9.06
N ALA A 16 2.92 21.29 -8.88
CA ALA A 16 1.67 21.29 -8.13
C ALA A 16 1.89 21.54 -6.63
N PHE A 17 2.95 20.99 -6.05
CA PHE A 17 3.35 21.26 -4.68
C PHE A 17 3.65 22.75 -4.47
N ASP A 18 4.47 23.35 -5.34
CA ASP A 18 4.78 24.78 -5.29
C ASP A 18 3.55 25.65 -5.49
N LEU A 19 2.62 25.23 -6.35
CA LEU A 19 1.36 25.91 -6.57
C LEU A 19 0.49 25.91 -5.30
N LEU A 20 0.37 24.78 -4.61
CA LEU A 20 -0.39 24.70 -3.35
C LEU A 20 0.24 25.59 -2.27
N LEU A 21 1.57 25.60 -2.14
CA LEU A 21 2.26 26.50 -1.21
C LEU A 21 1.99 27.97 -1.52
N LYS A 22 2.07 28.36 -2.80
CA LYS A 22 1.76 29.73 -3.26
C LYS A 22 0.30 30.13 -2.97
N ASN A 23 -0.61 29.15 -2.90
CA ASN A 23 -2.01 29.38 -2.59
C ASN A 23 -2.33 29.28 -1.08
N GLY A 24 -1.32 29.19 -0.21
CA GLY A 24 -1.50 29.25 1.25
C GLY A 24 -1.54 27.88 1.95
N ALA A 25 -1.22 26.79 1.25
CA ALA A 25 -0.96 25.52 1.92
C ALA A 25 0.35 25.58 2.74
N GLN A 26 0.42 24.79 3.80
CA GLN A 26 1.59 24.71 4.68
C GLN A 26 2.12 23.28 4.73
N VAL A 27 3.44 23.10 4.82
CA VAL A 27 4.02 21.75 4.96
C VAL A 27 3.65 21.19 6.33
N SER A 28 3.04 20.00 6.35
CA SER A 28 2.61 19.33 7.58
C SER A 28 3.72 18.44 8.13
N GLY A 29 4.36 18.89 9.21
CA GLY A 29 5.30 18.10 10.02
C GLY A 29 6.74 18.06 9.50
N GLU A 30 7.71 18.34 10.37
CA GLU A 30 9.15 18.39 10.03
C GLU A 30 9.79 17.00 9.80
N GLY A 31 9.14 15.91 10.24
CA GLY A 31 9.72 14.56 10.27
C GLY A 31 9.29 13.60 9.14
N ALA A 32 8.12 13.80 8.53
CA ALA A 32 7.58 12.90 7.50
C ALA A 32 8.36 13.03 6.17
N ALA A 33 8.69 14.28 5.79
CA ALA A 33 9.39 14.61 4.55
C ALA A 33 10.68 13.79 4.31
N ALA A 34 11.46 13.48 5.36
CA ALA A 34 12.76 12.81 5.23
C ALA A 34 12.69 11.30 4.93
N HIS A 35 11.58 10.64 5.27
CA HIS A 35 11.37 9.23 4.97
C HIS A 35 10.79 9.02 3.56
N ASP A 36 10.06 10.02 3.10
CA ASP A 36 9.12 9.94 1.99
C ASP A 36 9.80 10.29 0.66
N LEU A 37 10.70 11.29 0.71
CA LEU A 37 11.69 11.56 -0.35
C LEU A 37 12.55 10.34 -0.72
N LYS A 38 12.79 9.40 0.21
CA LYS A 38 13.66 8.23 -0.03
C LYS A 38 12.99 7.10 -0.80
N THR A 39 11.66 7.06 -0.79
CA THR A 39 10.88 6.00 -1.46
C THR A 39 10.30 6.47 -2.79
N GLY A 40 10.36 7.78 -3.07
CA GLY A 40 10.05 8.37 -4.37
C GLY A 40 8.57 8.28 -4.76
N HIS A 41 7.67 8.04 -3.81
CA HIS A 41 6.24 7.85 -4.07
C HIS A 41 5.36 9.02 -3.64
N HIS A 42 5.85 9.94 -2.82
CA HIS A 42 5.11 11.12 -2.38
C HIS A 42 6.03 12.29 -2.05
N LEU A 43 5.48 13.49 -2.21
CA LEU A 43 6.06 14.73 -1.70
C LEU A 43 5.63 14.94 -0.24
N PRO A 44 6.29 15.85 0.51
CA PRO A 44 5.87 16.17 1.87
C PRO A 44 4.37 16.49 1.94
N PRO A 45 3.64 15.98 2.94
CA PRO A 45 2.21 16.26 3.06
C PRO A 45 1.98 17.75 3.32
N LEU A 46 0.88 18.29 2.80
CA LEU A 46 0.48 19.69 2.92
C LEU A 46 -0.80 19.81 3.75
N LEU A 47 -0.96 20.87 4.53
CA LEU A 47 -2.20 21.24 5.19
C LEU A 47 -2.76 22.47 4.48
N PHE A 48 -3.98 22.36 3.95
CA PHE A 48 -4.68 23.47 3.30
C PHE A 48 -6.10 23.58 3.84
N GLN A 49 -6.44 24.72 4.44
CA GLN A 49 -7.76 24.97 5.02
C GLN A 49 -8.25 23.86 5.97
N GLY A 50 -7.32 23.28 6.76
CA GLY A 50 -7.63 22.20 7.71
C GLY A 50 -7.71 20.79 7.09
N VAL A 51 -7.49 20.66 5.78
CA VAL A 51 -7.45 19.36 5.07
C VAL A 51 -6.01 18.97 4.80
N LEU A 52 -5.62 17.75 5.19
CA LEU A 52 -4.33 17.17 4.84
C LEU A 52 -4.36 16.72 3.37
N ILE A 53 -3.40 17.17 2.57
CA ILE A 53 -3.23 16.83 1.16
C ILE A 53 -1.95 16.02 1.01
N GLU A 54 -2.06 14.83 0.44
CA GLU A 54 -0.93 13.96 0.11
C GLU A 54 -0.74 13.94 -1.41
N LEU A 55 0.40 14.48 -1.87
CA LEU A 55 0.76 14.47 -3.28
C LEU A 55 1.60 13.23 -3.59
N HIS A 56 1.01 12.28 -4.31
CA HIS A 56 1.65 11.03 -4.72
C HIS A 56 2.27 11.20 -6.11
N THR A 57 3.52 10.78 -6.28
CA THR A 57 4.19 10.67 -7.58
C THR A 57 3.96 9.30 -8.23
N SER A 58 3.58 8.30 -7.43
CA SER A 58 3.16 6.97 -7.85
C SER A 58 2.20 6.39 -6.80
N LEU A 59 1.30 5.48 -7.20
CA LEU A 59 0.34 4.87 -6.24
C LEU A 59 1.02 4.04 -5.14
N PHE A 60 2.22 3.51 -5.42
CA PHE A 60 2.99 2.71 -4.49
C PHE A 60 4.47 3.09 -4.55
N PRO A 61 5.24 2.87 -3.47
CA PRO A 61 6.70 2.82 -3.49
C PRO A 61 7.23 1.93 -4.61
N LEU A 62 8.20 2.45 -5.37
CA LEU A 62 8.80 1.77 -6.54
C LEU A 62 9.51 0.45 -6.21
N ASP A 63 9.72 0.17 -4.93
CA ASP A 63 10.41 -1.03 -4.43
C ASP A 63 9.45 -2.15 -3.98
N MET A 64 8.13 -1.97 -4.13
CA MET A 64 7.13 -2.99 -3.82
C MET A 64 6.98 -4.03 -4.93
N ASN A 65 6.73 -5.30 -4.57
CA ASN A 65 6.52 -6.39 -5.53
C ASN A 65 5.24 -6.22 -6.36
N HIS A 66 4.19 -5.70 -5.74
CA HIS A 66 2.89 -5.51 -6.35
C HIS A 66 2.65 -4.02 -6.52
N GLN A 67 2.52 -3.58 -7.76
CA GLN A 67 2.36 -2.16 -8.10
C GLN A 67 1.47 -2.02 -9.32
N ILE A 68 0.82 -0.87 -9.41
CA ILE A 68 0.14 -0.41 -10.61
C ILE A 68 1.01 0.70 -11.19
N PRO A 69 1.77 0.46 -12.28
CA PRO A 69 2.74 1.43 -12.76
C PRO A 69 2.03 2.64 -13.39
N ASN A 70 2.63 3.83 -13.26
CA ASN A 70 2.06 5.06 -13.81
C ASN A 70 1.78 4.96 -15.32
N SER A 71 2.64 4.28 -16.09
CA SER A 71 2.44 4.04 -17.53
C SER A 71 1.19 3.20 -17.84
N PHE A 72 0.69 2.44 -16.87
CA PHE A 72 -0.58 1.73 -16.96
C PHE A 72 -1.76 2.64 -16.64
N ILE A 73 -1.60 3.51 -15.65
CA ILE A 73 -2.65 4.39 -15.12
C ILE A 73 -2.95 5.54 -16.07
N GLU A 74 -1.92 6.26 -16.52
CA GLU A 74 -2.03 7.50 -17.29
C GLU A 74 -2.98 7.41 -18.50
N PRO A 75 -2.87 6.38 -19.39
CA PRO A 75 -3.77 6.27 -20.53
C PRO A 75 -5.20 5.82 -20.17
N ARG A 76 -5.46 5.50 -18.89
CA ARG A 76 -6.74 4.96 -18.41
C ARG A 76 -7.49 5.94 -17.50
N LEU A 77 -6.95 7.11 -17.21
CA LEU A 77 -7.66 8.09 -16.39
C LEU A 77 -8.99 8.47 -17.05
N ILE A 78 -10.04 8.59 -16.23
CA ILE A 78 -11.38 8.98 -16.67
C ILE A 78 -11.78 10.31 -16.03
N GLN A 79 -12.75 11.00 -16.62
CA GLN A 79 -13.37 12.17 -16.02
C GLN A 79 -14.60 11.75 -15.22
N TYR A 80 -14.65 12.15 -13.96
CA TYR A 80 -15.80 11.97 -13.09
C TYR A 80 -16.04 13.28 -12.33
N ASP A 81 -17.22 13.86 -12.45
CA ASP A 81 -17.57 15.15 -11.84
C ASP A 81 -16.52 16.25 -12.06
N GLN A 82 -16.03 16.39 -13.31
CA GLN A 82 -15.01 17.36 -13.74
C GLN A 82 -13.59 17.13 -13.16
N VAL A 83 -13.37 16.00 -12.49
CA VAL A 83 -12.08 15.61 -11.93
C VAL A 83 -11.53 14.38 -12.65
N SER A 84 -10.23 14.40 -12.94
CA SER A 84 -9.53 13.22 -13.46
C SER A 84 -9.33 12.20 -12.34
N THR A 85 -9.84 10.99 -12.51
CA THR A 85 -9.77 9.91 -11.52
C THR A 85 -9.33 8.58 -12.16
N LEU A 86 -8.93 7.63 -11.32
CA LEU A 86 -8.73 6.25 -11.74
C LEU A 86 -10.05 5.67 -12.28
N PRO A 87 -10.04 4.66 -13.16
CA PRO A 87 -11.21 3.84 -13.41
C PRO A 87 -11.67 3.12 -12.14
N PRO A 88 -12.98 2.84 -11.96
CA PRO A 88 -13.50 2.24 -10.74
C PRO A 88 -12.84 0.91 -10.34
N MET A 89 -12.70 -0.03 -11.28
CA MET A 89 -12.06 -1.32 -11.02
C MET A 89 -10.56 -1.16 -10.74
N LEU A 90 -9.90 -0.19 -11.37
CA LEU A 90 -8.50 0.10 -11.07
C LEU A 90 -8.33 0.70 -9.68
N ASN A 91 -9.24 1.59 -9.27
CA ASN A 91 -9.30 2.14 -7.92
C ASN A 91 -9.58 1.05 -6.87
N PHE A 92 -10.47 0.12 -7.17
CA PHE A 92 -10.75 -1.04 -6.33
C PHE A 92 -9.51 -1.92 -6.15
N CYS A 93 -8.80 -2.25 -7.24
CA CYS A 93 -7.52 -2.96 -7.17
C CYS A 93 -6.46 -2.20 -6.35
N TYR A 94 -6.39 -0.87 -6.50
CA TYR A 94 -5.51 -0.02 -5.70
C TYR A 94 -5.83 -0.13 -4.21
N LEU A 95 -7.10 0.01 -3.82
CA LEU A 95 -7.52 -0.11 -2.41
C LEU A 95 -7.21 -1.49 -1.84
N CYS A 96 -7.42 -2.56 -2.61
CA CYS A 96 -7.03 -3.91 -2.20
C CYS A 96 -5.52 -4.02 -1.97
N LEU A 97 -4.69 -3.55 -2.91
CA LEU A 97 -3.24 -3.55 -2.75
C LEU A 97 -2.78 -2.70 -1.56
N HIS A 98 -3.43 -1.56 -1.32
CA HIS A 98 -3.14 -0.70 -0.18
C HIS A 98 -3.43 -1.40 1.16
N ALA A 99 -4.61 -2.01 1.29
CA ALA A 99 -4.99 -2.81 2.46
C ALA A 99 -4.03 -3.99 2.66
N TYR A 100 -3.74 -4.75 1.61
CA TYR A 100 -2.79 -5.86 1.64
C TYR A 100 -1.41 -5.42 2.13
N SER A 101 -0.87 -4.34 1.56
CA SER A 101 0.44 -3.82 1.95
C SER A 101 0.50 -3.41 3.41
N THR A 102 -0.59 -2.86 3.95
CA THR A 102 -0.68 -2.45 5.35
C THR A 102 -0.82 -3.65 6.29
N MET A 103 -1.60 -4.66 5.91
CA MET A 103 -1.67 -5.93 6.64
C MET A 103 -0.30 -6.60 6.73
N ARG A 104 0.45 -6.61 5.63
CA ARG A 104 1.83 -7.09 5.59
C ARG A 104 2.79 -6.28 6.47
N ARG A 105 2.43 -5.04 6.85
CA ARG A 105 3.15 -4.19 7.83
C ARG A 105 2.67 -4.41 9.28
N GLY A 106 1.74 -5.33 9.51
CA GLY A 106 1.18 -5.57 10.85
C GLY A 106 0.12 -4.55 11.26
N GLY A 107 -0.40 -3.77 10.31
CA GLY A 107 -1.49 -2.83 10.55
C GLY A 107 -2.79 -3.29 9.90
N ILE A 108 -3.92 -2.86 10.43
CA ILE A 108 -5.21 -3.03 9.77
C ILE A 108 -6.07 -1.79 9.99
N ARG A 109 -6.91 -1.49 9.00
CA ARG A 109 -7.99 -0.51 9.15
C ARG A 109 -9.25 -1.11 8.56
N LEU A 110 -10.18 -1.53 9.43
CA LEU A 110 -11.41 -2.20 9.02
C LEU A 110 -12.27 -1.34 8.07
N SER A 111 -12.19 0.00 8.21
CA SER A 111 -12.91 0.90 7.32
C SER A 111 -12.50 0.73 5.85
N TRP A 112 -11.25 0.34 5.53
CA TRP A 112 -10.85 0.13 4.14
C TRP A 112 -11.55 -1.07 3.50
N PHE A 113 -11.85 -2.12 4.27
CA PHE A 113 -12.63 -3.25 3.74
C PHE A 113 -14.08 -2.83 3.51
N LEU A 114 -14.64 -1.98 4.37
CA LEU A 114 -15.96 -1.38 4.16
C LEU A 114 -15.96 -0.48 2.93
N ASP A 115 -14.92 0.33 2.73
CA ASP A 115 -14.77 1.21 1.57
C ASP A 115 -14.82 0.42 0.25
N LEU A 116 -14.26 -0.80 0.20
CA LEU A 116 -14.37 -1.70 -0.96
C LEU A 116 -15.83 -2.10 -1.24
N VAL A 117 -16.58 -2.47 -0.19
CA VAL A 117 -18.00 -2.82 -0.31
C VAL A 117 -18.80 -1.62 -0.80
N LEU A 118 -18.59 -0.45 -0.20
CA LEU A 118 -19.28 0.79 -0.58
C LEU A 118 -18.94 1.23 -2.00
N LEU A 119 -17.65 1.19 -2.37
CA LEU A 119 -17.19 1.50 -3.73
C LEU A 119 -17.89 0.58 -4.73
N SER A 120 -17.93 -0.74 -4.48
CA SER A 120 -18.57 -1.68 -5.40
C SER A 120 -20.06 -1.43 -5.61
N ARG A 121 -20.74 -0.78 -4.67
CA ARG A 121 -22.17 -0.45 -4.74
C ARG A 121 -22.45 0.93 -5.32
N SER A 122 -21.41 1.74 -5.53
CA SER A 122 -21.57 3.10 -6.04
C SER A 122 -21.96 3.12 -7.52
N ASP A 123 -22.75 4.11 -7.93
CA ASP A 123 -23.10 4.33 -9.34
C ASP A 123 -21.86 4.49 -10.23
N TYR A 124 -20.81 5.09 -9.66
CA TYR A 124 -19.50 5.22 -10.29
C TYR A 124 -18.91 3.85 -10.67
N PHE A 125 -18.99 2.86 -9.78
CA PHE A 125 -18.47 1.52 -10.04
C PHE A 125 -19.39 0.66 -10.90
N GLN A 126 -20.71 0.78 -10.73
CA GLN A 126 -21.69 -0.01 -11.49
C GLN A 126 -21.66 0.27 -13.00
N LYS A 127 -21.14 1.42 -13.41
CA LYS A 127 -20.94 1.79 -14.82
C LYS A 127 -19.64 1.25 -15.41
N ASP A 128 -18.78 0.63 -14.61
CA ASP A 128 -17.51 0.09 -15.09
C ASP A 128 -17.70 -1.27 -15.76
N GLU A 129 -17.33 -1.37 -17.03
CA GLU A 129 -17.35 -2.62 -17.79
C GLU A 129 -15.99 -3.36 -17.73
N THR A 130 -15.02 -2.81 -17.00
CA THR A 130 -13.68 -3.39 -16.92
C THR A 130 -13.69 -4.74 -16.21
N SER A 131 -13.20 -5.77 -16.89
CA SER A 131 -13.05 -7.11 -16.30
C SER A 131 -11.97 -7.14 -15.22
N LEU A 132 -12.34 -7.58 -14.01
CA LEU A 132 -11.39 -7.80 -12.91
C LEU A 132 -10.32 -8.82 -13.31
N SER A 133 -10.70 -9.98 -13.85
CA SER A 133 -9.73 -11.04 -14.19
C SER A 133 -8.68 -10.57 -15.20
N ALA A 134 -9.10 -9.80 -16.20
CA ALA A 134 -8.19 -9.22 -17.18
C ALA A 134 -7.18 -8.27 -16.51
N LEU A 135 -7.63 -7.40 -15.59
CA LEU A 135 -6.74 -6.51 -14.84
C LEU A 135 -5.77 -7.28 -13.94
N LEU A 136 -6.26 -8.28 -13.20
CA LEU A 136 -5.44 -9.09 -12.29
C LEU A 136 -4.32 -9.81 -13.04
N GLN A 137 -4.64 -10.38 -14.20
CA GLN A 137 -3.67 -11.06 -15.07
C GLN A 137 -2.64 -10.08 -15.63
N GLN A 138 -3.10 -8.94 -16.16
CA GLN A 138 -2.23 -7.95 -16.80
C GLN A 138 -1.23 -7.34 -15.81
N LEU A 139 -1.69 -7.05 -14.58
CA LEU A 139 -0.88 -6.44 -13.53
C LEU A 139 -0.14 -7.48 -12.66
N LYS A 140 -0.47 -8.77 -12.78
CA LYS A 140 0.07 -9.87 -11.94
C LYS A 140 -0.15 -9.62 -10.45
N ILE A 141 -1.36 -9.17 -10.09
CA ILE A 141 -1.76 -8.80 -8.73
C ILE A 141 -2.93 -9.65 -8.19
N GLU A 142 -3.24 -10.78 -8.83
CA GLU A 142 -4.34 -11.66 -8.44
C GLU A 142 -4.28 -12.04 -6.96
N LYS A 143 -3.19 -12.64 -6.50
CA LYS A 143 -3.03 -13.10 -5.12
C LYS A 143 -3.32 -12.02 -4.07
N PRO A 144 -2.66 -10.84 -4.07
CA PRO A 144 -2.91 -9.82 -3.05
C PRO A 144 -4.31 -9.20 -3.15
N VAL A 145 -4.89 -9.09 -4.35
CA VAL A 145 -6.24 -8.55 -4.50
C VAL A 145 -7.29 -9.54 -4.01
N MET A 146 -7.19 -10.81 -4.40
CA MET A 146 -8.14 -11.84 -3.99
C MET A 146 -8.08 -12.12 -2.47
N ASP A 147 -6.90 -12.06 -1.85
CA ASP A 147 -6.77 -12.18 -0.39
C ASP A 147 -7.59 -11.10 0.35
N ILE A 148 -7.56 -9.85 -0.12
CA ILE A 148 -8.34 -8.77 0.48
C ILE A 148 -9.83 -8.88 0.17
N ILE A 149 -10.19 -9.27 -1.05
CA ILE A 149 -11.59 -9.54 -1.42
C ILE A 149 -12.17 -10.59 -0.48
N HIS A 150 -11.55 -11.76 -0.35
CA HIS A 150 -12.09 -12.84 0.49
C HIS A 150 -12.24 -12.43 1.96
N ARG A 151 -11.30 -11.65 2.49
CA ARG A 151 -11.39 -11.08 3.85
C ARG A 151 -12.53 -10.07 3.98
N ALA A 152 -12.73 -9.21 2.98
CA ALA A 152 -13.87 -8.29 2.96
C ALA A 152 -15.20 -9.06 2.87
N GLU A 153 -15.28 -10.08 2.02
CA GLU A 153 -16.47 -10.93 1.90
C GLU A 153 -16.80 -11.62 3.23
N PHE A 154 -15.79 -12.15 3.92
CA PHE A 154 -15.93 -12.75 5.25
C PHE A 154 -16.40 -11.75 6.31
N LEU A 155 -15.81 -10.55 6.36
CA LEU A 155 -16.12 -9.55 7.39
C LEU A 155 -17.54 -8.98 7.29
N PHE A 156 -18.06 -8.83 6.08
CA PHE A 156 -19.32 -8.12 5.83
C PHE A 156 -20.44 -9.01 5.30
N ASP A 157 -20.22 -10.33 5.23
CA ASP A 157 -21.11 -11.29 4.59
C ASP A 157 -21.59 -10.78 3.21
N TYR A 158 -20.64 -10.28 2.42
CA TYR A 158 -20.90 -9.62 1.16
C TYR A 158 -20.21 -10.35 0.02
N ARG A 159 -20.94 -10.63 -1.06
CA ARG A 159 -20.34 -11.20 -2.27
C ARG A 159 -20.18 -10.11 -3.32
N PHE A 160 -18.96 -9.89 -3.78
CA PHE A 160 -18.69 -8.94 -4.87
C PHE A 160 -19.16 -9.54 -6.19
N PRO A 161 -20.20 -9.01 -6.86
CA PRO A 161 -20.85 -9.69 -7.99
C PRO A 161 -19.95 -9.78 -9.24
N PHE A 162 -18.99 -8.86 -9.38
CA PHE A 162 -18.04 -8.82 -10.49
C PHE A 162 -16.87 -9.81 -10.35
N VAL A 163 -16.74 -10.51 -9.21
CA VAL A 163 -15.68 -11.51 -9.02
C VAL A 163 -16.08 -12.81 -9.72
N PRO A 164 -15.31 -13.26 -10.73
CA PRO A 164 -15.59 -14.50 -11.46
C PRO A 164 -15.56 -15.72 -10.55
N ALA A 165 -16.39 -16.72 -10.85
CA ALA A 165 -16.54 -17.91 -10.01
C ALA A 165 -15.24 -18.70 -9.85
N GLU A 166 -14.42 -18.75 -10.90
CA GLU A 166 -13.12 -19.43 -10.93
C GLU A 166 -12.07 -18.80 -10.01
N LEU A 167 -12.22 -17.51 -9.67
CA LEU A 167 -11.33 -16.83 -8.74
C LEU A 167 -11.81 -16.93 -7.28
N ARG A 168 -13.04 -17.38 -7.06
CA ARG A 168 -13.60 -17.47 -5.71
C ARG A 168 -12.97 -18.63 -4.95
N SER A 169 -12.43 -18.31 -3.77
CA SER A 169 -12.16 -19.30 -2.75
C SER A 169 -12.81 -18.91 -1.44
N THR A 170 -13.17 -19.91 -0.64
CA THR A 170 -13.56 -19.69 0.74
C THR A 170 -12.33 -19.73 1.61
N MET A 171 -12.20 -18.78 2.54
CA MET A 171 -11.19 -18.87 3.58
C MET A 171 -11.43 -20.15 4.40
N SER A 172 -10.36 -20.92 4.60
CA SER A 172 -10.36 -22.07 5.49
C SER A 172 -10.55 -21.65 6.96
N PRO A 173 -10.99 -22.56 7.85
CA PRO A 173 -11.11 -22.27 9.28
C PRO A 173 -9.81 -21.74 9.90
N ASP A 174 -8.65 -22.26 9.47
CA ASP A 174 -7.34 -21.81 9.94
C ASP A 174 -7.05 -20.38 9.49
N GLU A 175 -7.29 -20.04 8.21
CA GLU A 175 -7.11 -18.67 7.70
C GLU A 175 -8.04 -17.67 8.39
N ILE A 176 -9.27 -18.08 8.71
CA ILE A 176 -10.23 -17.27 9.48
C ILE A 176 -9.70 -17.03 10.90
N SER A 177 -9.26 -18.09 11.58
CA SER A 177 -8.69 -18.01 12.92
C SER A 177 -7.46 -17.08 12.95
N ASP A 178 -6.54 -17.26 12.00
CA ASP A 178 -5.36 -16.41 11.85
C ASP A 178 -5.73 -14.96 11.59
N PHE A 179 -6.77 -14.71 10.79
CA PHE A 179 -7.22 -13.36 10.49
C PHE A 179 -7.86 -12.67 11.71
N ILE A 180 -8.73 -13.37 12.44
CA ILE A 180 -9.34 -12.86 13.68
C ILE A 180 -8.24 -12.57 14.70
N HIS A 181 -7.29 -13.49 14.86
CA HIS A 181 -6.13 -13.28 15.72
C HIS A 181 -5.32 -12.06 15.29
N PHE A 182 -5.09 -11.88 13.98
CA PHE A 182 -4.41 -10.71 13.44
C PHE A 182 -5.16 -9.42 13.78
N ILE A 183 -6.49 -9.36 13.61
CA ILE A 183 -7.29 -8.18 13.96
C ILE A 183 -7.16 -7.84 15.45
N HIS A 184 -7.28 -8.84 16.33
CA HIS A 184 -7.19 -8.64 17.78
C HIS A 184 -5.79 -8.26 18.25
N SER A 185 -4.74 -8.71 17.55
CA SER A 185 -3.34 -8.43 17.89
C SER A 185 -2.77 -7.20 17.19
N SER A 186 -3.45 -6.67 16.16
CA SER A 186 -3.02 -5.49 15.43
C SER A 186 -3.29 -4.21 16.21
N GLY A 187 -2.35 -3.81 17.06
CA GLY A 187 -2.23 -2.44 17.59
C GLY A 187 -1.13 -1.70 16.83
N GLN A 188 -1.45 -0.55 16.22
CA GLN A 188 -0.53 0.39 15.51
C GLN A 188 0.79 -0.23 14.97
N GLN A 189 0.82 -0.61 13.69
CA GLN A 189 2.01 -1.07 12.94
C GLN A 189 3.05 -1.84 13.77
N ASP A 190 2.82 -3.13 14.00
CA ASP A 190 3.82 -3.97 14.69
C ASP A 190 5.12 -4.08 13.86
N THR A 191 6.19 -3.50 14.41
CA THR A 191 7.54 -3.50 13.82
C THR A 191 8.06 -4.89 13.43
N ARG A 192 7.57 -5.96 14.05
CA ARG A 192 7.92 -7.36 13.68
C ARG A 192 7.45 -7.73 12.27
N TYR A 193 6.35 -7.16 11.79
CA TYR A 193 5.85 -7.39 10.42
C TYR A 193 6.59 -6.52 9.39
N SER A 194 7.09 -5.35 9.81
CA SER A 194 7.86 -4.44 8.96
C SER A 194 9.10 -5.09 8.32
N TYR A 195 9.68 -6.12 8.95
CA TYR A 195 10.86 -6.81 8.43
C TYR A 195 10.62 -7.65 7.17
N ALA A 196 9.42 -8.21 7.00
CA ALA A 196 9.11 -8.99 5.80
C ALA A 196 9.12 -8.07 4.56
N ILE A 197 8.52 -6.89 4.70
CA ILE A 197 8.53 -5.86 3.66
C ILE A 197 9.92 -5.23 3.54
N ALA A 198 10.64 -5.01 4.64
CA ALA A 198 12.01 -4.50 4.56
C ALA A 198 12.90 -5.44 3.74
N PHE A 199 12.72 -6.76 3.87
CA PHE A 199 13.47 -7.73 3.08
C PHE A 199 13.04 -7.74 1.61
N GLU A 200 11.74 -7.64 1.33
CA GLU A 200 11.22 -7.47 -0.02
C GLU A 200 11.85 -6.26 -0.72
N ARG A 201 11.82 -5.10 -0.05
CA ARG A 201 12.45 -3.86 -0.54
C ARG A 201 13.95 -4.00 -0.73
N LEU A 202 14.65 -4.65 0.21
CA LEU A 202 16.08 -4.95 0.08
C LEU A 202 16.39 -5.86 -1.11
N LYS A 203 15.53 -6.84 -1.40
CA LYS A 203 15.65 -7.71 -2.57
C LYS A 203 15.56 -6.89 -3.85
N ASN A 204 14.57 -6.00 -3.93
CA ASN A 204 14.24 -5.20 -5.12
C ASN A 204 15.16 -3.97 -5.31
N THR A 205 15.85 -3.53 -4.27
CA THR A 205 16.81 -2.40 -4.34
C THR A 205 17.97 -2.75 -5.29
N LYS A 206 18.16 -1.98 -6.35
CA LYS A 206 19.24 -2.21 -7.34
C LYS A 206 20.57 -1.68 -6.82
N GLY A 207 21.63 -2.49 -6.97
CA GLY A 207 23.01 -2.12 -6.64
C GLY A 207 23.42 -2.39 -5.19
N PHE A 208 24.63 -2.93 -4.99
CA PHE A 208 25.15 -3.34 -3.69
C PHE A 208 25.24 -2.18 -2.68
N ILE A 209 25.71 -1.01 -3.12
CA ILE A 209 25.82 0.17 -2.25
C ILE A 209 24.45 0.63 -1.75
N ASN A 210 23.43 0.61 -2.62
CA ASN A 210 22.06 0.98 -2.23
C ASN A 210 21.47 -0.03 -1.24
N LYS A 211 21.76 -1.33 -1.42
CA LYS A 211 21.38 -2.37 -0.44
C LYS A 211 22.03 -2.14 0.92
N ILE A 212 23.32 -1.81 0.99
CA ILE A 212 23.99 -1.45 2.24
C ILE A 212 23.34 -0.22 2.88
N ARG A 213 23.07 0.83 2.10
CA ARG A 213 22.39 2.04 2.60
C ARG A 213 20.99 1.73 3.16
N PHE A 214 20.24 0.85 2.50
CA PHE A 214 18.93 0.39 2.97
C PHE A 214 19.05 -0.40 4.28
N ILE A 215 19.98 -1.36 4.38
CA ILE A 215 20.20 -2.11 5.63
C ILE A 215 20.55 -1.14 6.78
N LYS A 216 21.44 -0.19 6.53
CA LYS A 216 21.81 0.84 7.51
C LYS A 216 20.60 1.67 7.92
N SER A 217 19.73 2.08 6.99
CA SER A 217 18.54 2.88 7.32
C SER A 217 17.51 2.09 8.13
N VAL A 218 17.37 0.78 7.89
CA VAL A 218 16.48 -0.10 8.68
C VAL A 218 17.04 -0.34 10.08
N ILE A 219 18.34 -0.59 10.21
CA ILE A 219 19.00 -0.82 11.50
C ILE A 219 19.00 0.46 12.35
N MET A 220 19.21 1.63 11.76
CA MET A 220 19.31 2.92 12.46
C MET A 220 17.95 3.61 12.68
N ARG A 221 16.82 2.95 12.34
CA ARG A 221 15.48 3.54 12.41
C ARG A 221 15.04 3.79 13.87
N GLY A 222 14.60 5.00 14.20
CA GLY A 222 14.06 5.33 15.53
C GLY A 222 15.06 5.85 16.57
N GLY A 223 16.21 6.39 16.15
CA GLY A 223 17.11 7.17 17.03
C GLY A 223 17.86 6.39 18.12
N HIS A 224 17.50 5.13 18.35
CA HIS A 224 18.18 4.25 19.30
C HIS A 224 19.49 3.71 18.69
N THR A 225 20.59 4.39 19.00
CA THR A 225 21.97 4.01 18.65
C THR A 225 22.59 3.02 19.64
N ASP A 226 21.82 2.56 20.64
CA ASP A 226 22.25 1.52 21.58
C ASP A 226 22.61 0.22 20.82
N LEU A 227 23.80 -0.28 21.13
CA LEU A 227 24.39 -1.51 20.58
C LEU A 227 23.46 -2.72 20.77
N ALA A 228 22.75 -2.83 21.89
CA ALA A 228 21.86 -3.94 22.18
C ALA A 228 20.63 -3.94 21.26
N SER A 229 20.02 -2.78 21.01
CA SER A 229 18.97 -2.61 19.99
C SER A 229 19.47 -2.97 18.59
N ILE A 230 20.67 -2.50 18.20
CA ILE A 230 21.27 -2.82 16.89
C ILE A 230 21.49 -4.33 16.74
N MET A 231 22.07 -4.98 17.75
CA MET A 231 22.34 -6.43 17.75
C MET A 231 21.05 -7.25 17.72
N ARG A 232 20.00 -6.83 18.44
CA ARG A 232 18.69 -7.48 18.39
C ARG A 232 18.06 -7.41 16.99
N ARG A 233 18.18 -6.27 16.31
CA ARG A 233 17.68 -6.07 14.94
C ARG A 233 18.46 -6.90 13.93
N LEU A 234 19.79 -6.92 14.05
CA LEU A 234 20.67 -7.78 13.25
C LEU A 234 20.36 -9.27 13.45
N GLY A 235 20.23 -9.72 14.70
CA GLY A 235 19.87 -11.11 15.00
C GLY A 235 18.51 -11.50 14.40
N THR A 236 17.51 -10.63 14.51
CA THR A 236 16.19 -10.83 13.90
C THR A 236 16.25 -10.93 12.38
N LEU A 237 17.02 -10.03 11.74
CA LEU A 237 17.26 -10.04 10.29
C LEU A 237 17.97 -11.32 9.84
N SER A 238 19.01 -11.75 10.56
CA SER A 238 19.78 -12.97 10.25
C SER A 238 18.92 -14.22 10.39
N ILE A 239 18.19 -14.39 11.50
CA ILE A 239 17.30 -15.54 11.71
C ILE A 239 16.23 -15.62 10.63
N ARG A 240 15.60 -14.50 10.27
CA ARG A 240 14.58 -14.49 9.20
C ARG A 240 15.17 -14.74 7.82
N SER A 241 16.35 -14.20 7.52
CA SER A 241 17.07 -14.47 6.26
C SER A 241 17.40 -15.95 6.12
N LEU A 242 17.89 -16.58 7.19
CA LEU A 242 18.11 -18.02 7.25
C LEU A 242 16.79 -18.79 7.08
N LYS A 243 15.70 -18.38 7.77
CA LYS A 243 14.40 -19.02 7.60
C LYS A 243 13.92 -18.97 6.14
N MET A 244 14.09 -17.87 5.43
CA MET A 244 13.68 -17.80 4.01
C MET A 244 14.58 -18.61 3.06
N LEU A 245 15.88 -18.71 3.36
CA LEU A 245 16.81 -19.49 2.54
C LEU A 245 16.62 -21.00 2.71
N PHE A 246 16.29 -21.43 3.94
CA PHE A 246 16.24 -22.86 4.30
C PHE A 246 14.83 -23.42 4.46
N PHE A 247 13.85 -22.58 4.77
CA PHE A 247 12.45 -22.96 4.87
C PHE A 247 11.68 -22.24 3.76
N ARG A 248 11.52 -22.91 2.62
CA ARG A 248 10.50 -22.52 1.64
C ARG A 248 9.15 -22.56 2.38
N SER A 249 8.53 -21.39 2.54
CA SER A 249 7.12 -21.31 2.91
C SER A 249 6.34 -22.14 1.90
N LYS A 250 5.77 -23.26 2.36
CA LYS A 250 4.72 -23.96 1.63
C LYS A 250 3.53 -23.02 1.43
#